data_AF-A0AA45WKY6-F1
#
_entry.id   AF-A0AA45WKY6-F1
#
_cell.length_a   1.000
_cell.length_b   1.000
_cell.length_c   1.000
_cell.angle_alpha   90.00
_cell.angle_beta   90.00
_cell.angle_gamma   90.00
#
_symmetry.space_group_name_H-M   'P 1'
#
loop_
_entity.id
_entity.type
_entity.pdbx_description
1 polymer ?
#
loop_
_entity_poly.entity_id
_entity_poly.type
_entity_poly.pdbx_seq_one_letter_code
_entity_poly.pdbx_strand_id
1 'polypeptide(L)'
;MSSIILSYSLTLPQSIYPHLDYLISINKRKINNWINNLWNNETLNKLKQSGKALTILKKDIKNEEKWIPSRVYRNSLELTGQILRSQIERKEIYEFMVNHPCTIFWNENYLADHLQKSPLFILNIQRQIRKQFKKGYIEKDYLKA
;
A
#
# COMPACT_ATOMS: atom_id res chain seq x y z
N MET A 1 20.00 -36.93 -3.35
CA MET A 1 20.74 -36.22 -2.29
C MET A 1 19.80 -35.22 -1.64
N SER A 2 19.44 -35.42 -0.38
CA SER A 2 18.59 -34.52 0.41
C SER A 2 19.44 -33.38 0.97
N SER A 3 19.10 -32.13 0.64
CA SER A 3 19.72 -30.96 1.28
C SER A 3 18.96 -30.60 2.55
N ILE A 4 19.67 -30.45 3.66
CA ILE A 4 19.12 -29.98 4.93
C ILE A 4 19.48 -28.49 5.06
N ILE A 5 18.48 -27.62 5.17
CA ILE A 5 18.68 -26.18 5.39
C ILE A 5 18.43 -25.90 6.88
N LEU A 6 19.51 -25.57 7.60
CA LEU A 6 19.44 -25.08 8.97
C LEU A 6 19.27 -23.56 8.96
N SER A 7 18.22 -23.07 9.61
CA SER A 7 17.98 -21.63 9.80
C SER A 7 17.92 -21.34 11.30
N TYR A 8 18.65 -20.32 11.73
CA TYR A 8 18.71 -19.87 13.12
C TYR A 8 18.42 -18.37 13.19
N SER A 9 17.74 -17.93 14.27
CA SER A 9 17.50 -16.51 14.52
C SER A 9 18.74 -15.85 15.09
N LEU A 10 19.27 -14.84 14.39
CA LEU A 10 20.31 -13.97 14.91
C LEU A 10 19.66 -12.79 15.65
N THR A 11 19.87 -12.73 16.96
CA THR A 11 19.52 -11.54 17.76
C THR A 11 20.62 -10.51 17.59
N LEU A 12 20.27 -9.29 17.19
CA LEU A 12 21.24 -8.22 17.04
C LEU A 12 21.67 -7.69 18.43
N PRO A 13 22.89 -7.15 18.57
CA PRO A 13 23.31 -6.47 19.79
C PRO A 13 22.37 -5.31 20.18
N GLN A 14 22.09 -5.17 21.48
CA GLN A 14 21.17 -4.14 22.00
C GLN A 14 21.55 -2.72 21.58
N SER A 15 22.85 -2.44 21.46
CA SER A 15 23.39 -1.14 21.04
C SER A 15 22.98 -0.72 19.62
N ILE A 16 22.60 -1.66 18.76
CA ILE A 16 22.23 -1.38 17.36
C ILE A 16 20.77 -0.95 17.24
N TYR A 17 19.89 -1.38 18.16
CA TYR A 17 18.45 -1.13 18.07
C TYR A 17 18.09 0.35 17.96
N PRO A 18 18.63 1.29 18.77
CA PRO A 18 18.29 2.70 18.66
C PRO A 18 18.59 3.28 17.26
N HIS A 19 19.67 2.82 16.63
CA HIS A 19 20.04 3.26 15.28
C HIS A 19 19.07 2.69 14.23
N LEU A 20 18.64 1.43 14.38
CA LEU A 20 17.64 0.83 13.50
C LEU A 20 16.29 1.51 13.65
N ASP A 21 15.85 1.78 14.88
CA ASP A 21 14.60 2.48 15.17
C ASP A 21 14.59 3.87 14.53
N TYR A 22 15.73 4.58 14.60
CA TYR A 22 15.91 5.84 13.90
C TYR A 22 15.75 5.68 12.39
N LEU A 23 16.43 4.72 11.75
CA LEU A 23 16.29 4.47 10.31
C LEU A 23 14.86 4.07 9.91
N ILE A 24 14.17 3.28 10.73
CA ILE A 24 12.76 2.91 10.53
C ILE A 24 11.87 4.16 10.62
N SER A 25 12.12 5.04 11.58
CA SER A 25 11.36 6.28 11.75
C SER A 25 11.51 7.21 10.53
N ILE A 26 12.73 7.33 10.01
CA ILE A 26 13.02 8.10 8.80
C ILE A 26 12.30 7.50 7.60
N ASN A 27 12.36 6.17 7.46
CA ASN A 27 11.68 5.46 6.40
C ASN A 27 10.17 5.76 6.42
N LYS A 28 9.53 5.62 7.59
CA LYS A 28 8.10 5.96 7.78
C LYS A 28 7.80 7.41 7.41
N ARG A 29 8.61 8.36 7.87
CA ARG A 29 8.44 9.79 7.58
C ARG A 29 8.51 10.07 6.08
N LYS A 30 9.51 9.51 5.38
CA LYS A 30 9.66 9.65 3.92
C LYS A 30 8.47 9.10 3.17
N ILE A 31 8.07 7.87 3.51
CA ILE A 31 6.93 7.21 2.86
C ILE A 31 5.66 8.05 3.03
N ASN A 32 5.36 8.51 4.24
CA ASN A 32 4.17 9.34 4.49
C ASN A 32 4.20 10.65 3.69
N ASN A 33 5.35 11.33 3.64
CA ASN A 33 5.49 12.56 2.85
C ASN A 33 5.29 12.30 1.35
N TRP A 34 5.84 11.21 0.82
CA TRP A 34 5.73 10.88 -0.59
C TRP A 34 4.34 10.40 -0.97
N ILE A 35 3.68 9.59 -0.14
CA ILE A 35 2.34 9.09 -0.42
C ILE A 35 1.39 10.25 -0.70
N ASN A 36 1.41 11.30 0.12
CA ASN A 36 0.53 12.45 -0.07
C ASN A 36 0.68 13.09 -1.46
N ASN A 37 1.92 13.18 -1.97
CA ASN A 37 2.19 13.76 -3.28
C ASN A 37 1.92 12.79 -4.45
N LEU A 38 2.12 11.49 -4.21
CA LEU A 38 1.96 10.42 -5.19
C LEU A 38 0.53 9.87 -5.27
N TRP A 39 -0.36 10.29 -4.37
CA TRP A 39 -1.74 9.84 -4.30
C TRP A 39 -2.62 10.55 -5.33
N ASN A 40 -2.34 10.31 -6.61
CA ASN A 40 -3.05 10.91 -7.74
C ASN A 40 -3.18 9.93 -8.91
N ASN A 41 -4.13 10.19 -9.81
CA ASN A 41 -4.42 9.29 -10.94
C ASN A 41 -3.23 9.09 -11.89
N GLU A 42 -2.41 10.11 -12.11
CA GLU A 42 -1.27 10.03 -13.02
C GLU A 42 -0.24 9.01 -12.52
N THR A 43 0.14 9.11 -11.25
CA THR A 43 1.10 8.19 -10.61
C THR A 43 0.54 6.77 -10.51
N LEU A 44 -0.73 6.63 -10.11
CA LEU A 44 -1.37 5.31 -10.02
C LEU A 44 -1.43 4.61 -11.39
N ASN A 45 -1.74 5.34 -12.46
CA ASN A 45 -1.74 4.79 -13.82
C ASN A 45 -0.35 4.34 -14.26
N LYS A 46 0.70 5.13 -13.99
CA LYS A 46 2.10 4.72 -14.25
C LYS A 46 2.45 3.42 -13.51
N LEU A 47 2.08 3.32 -12.23
CA LEU A 47 2.35 2.16 -11.39
C LEU A 47 1.61 0.89 -11.81
N LYS A 48 0.44 1.04 -12.45
CA LYS A 48 -0.35 -0.07 -13.02
C LYS A 48 0.31 -0.65 -14.28
N GLN A 49 0.97 0.18 -15.09
CA GLN A 49 1.56 -0.24 -16.37
C GLN A 49 2.93 -0.93 -16.24
N SER A 50 3.72 -0.62 -15.19
CA SER A 50 5.07 -1.18 -15.03
C SER A 50 5.15 -2.22 -13.93
N GLY A 51 5.95 -3.27 -14.14
CA GLY A 51 6.23 -4.30 -13.13
C GLY A 51 7.08 -3.82 -11.95
N LYS A 52 7.92 -2.78 -12.10
CA LYS A 52 8.85 -2.31 -11.05
C LYS A 52 8.50 -0.91 -10.55
N ALA A 53 7.99 -0.80 -9.32
CA ALA A 53 7.64 0.49 -8.74
C ALA A 53 8.86 1.39 -8.51
N LEU A 54 10.00 0.80 -8.10
CA LEU A 54 11.26 1.52 -7.88
C LEU A 54 11.69 2.33 -9.12
N THR A 55 11.56 1.79 -10.32
CA THR A 55 12.02 2.46 -11.56
C THR A 55 11.15 3.64 -11.94
N ILE A 56 9.86 3.63 -11.59
CA ILE A 56 8.97 4.77 -11.79
C ILE A 56 9.29 5.83 -10.73
N LEU A 57 9.20 5.45 -9.46
CA LEU A 57 9.29 6.38 -8.35
C LEU A 57 10.67 7.04 -8.25
N LYS A 58 11.75 6.38 -8.69
CA LYS A 58 13.08 6.98 -8.72
C LYS A 58 13.21 8.13 -9.73
N LYS A 59 12.36 8.21 -10.75
CA LYS A 59 12.34 9.35 -11.70
C LYS A 59 11.66 10.57 -11.09
N ASP A 60 10.58 10.32 -10.34
CA ASP A 60 9.72 11.36 -9.79
C ASP A 60 10.23 11.86 -8.42
N ILE A 61 10.86 10.98 -7.64
CA ILE A 61 11.43 11.28 -6.33
C ILE A 61 12.95 11.32 -6.43
N LYS A 62 13.54 12.45 -6.03
CA LYS A 62 14.97 12.61 -5.86
C LYS A 62 15.36 12.39 -4.40
N ASN A 63 16.54 11.79 -4.18
CA ASN A 63 17.09 11.71 -2.83
C ASN A 63 17.80 13.02 -2.48
N GLU A 64 17.10 13.93 -1.84
CA GLU A 64 17.65 15.22 -1.42
C GLU A 64 18.54 15.10 -0.17
N GLU A 65 18.28 14.09 0.66
CA GLU A 65 18.98 13.87 1.93
C GLU A 65 20.17 12.91 1.75
N LYS A 66 21.38 13.48 1.56
CA LYS A 66 22.64 12.72 1.35
C LYS A 66 23.05 11.82 2.52
N TRP A 67 22.59 12.12 3.73
CA TRP A 67 22.94 11.36 4.95
C TRP A 67 22.15 10.05 5.09
N ILE A 68 21.11 9.83 4.28
CA ILE A 68 20.35 8.59 4.31
C ILE A 68 21.05 7.52 3.46
N PRO A 69 21.33 6.34 4.03
CA PRO A 69 21.93 5.26 3.27
C PRO A 69 21.11 4.91 2.04
N SER A 70 21.81 4.68 0.91
CA SER A 70 21.18 4.38 -0.37
C SER A 70 20.23 3.18 -0.31
N ARG A 71 20.53 2.19 0.55
CA ARG A 71 19.67 1.02 0.77
C ARG A 71 18.36 1.39 1.46
N VAL A 72 18.40 2.25 2.47
CA VAL A 72 17.20 2.74 3.16
C VAL A 72 16.31 3.49 2.16
N TYR A 73 16.90 4.38 1.37
CA TYR A 73 16.17 5.11 0.32
C TYR A 73 15.48 4.19 -0.69
N ARG A 74 16.19 3.17 -1.20
CA ARG A 74 15.60 2.21 -2.16
C ARG A 74 14.46 1.42 -1.53
N ASN A 75 14.64 0.94 -0.30
CA ASN A 75 13.59 0.24 0.43
C ASN A 75 12.37 1.14 0.67
N SER A 76 12.56 2.43 0.96
CA SER A 76 11.47 3.41 1.09
C SER A 76 10.67 3.52 -0.19
N LEU A 77 11.33 3.62 -1.35
CA LEU A 77 10.65 3.70 -2.65
C LEU A 77 9.91 2.41 -2.98
N GLU A 78 10.52 1.25 -2.74
CA GLU A 78 9.88 -0.05 -2.98
C GLU A 78 8.62 -0.22 -2.13
N LEU A 79 8.72 0.08 -0.82
CA LEU A 79 7.59 0.00 0.09
C LEU A 79 6.49 1.00 -0.27
N THR A 80 6.85 2.24 -0.63
CA THR A 80 5.89 3.24 -1.13
C THR A 80 5.13 2.71 -2.36
N GLY A 81 5.86 2.12 -3.30
CA GLY A 81 5.28 1.52 -4.50
C GLY A 81 4.33 0.36 -4.21
N GLN A 82 4.69 -0.51 -3.27
CA GLN A 82 3.82 -1.61 -2.82
C GLN A 82 2.53 -1.08 -2.17
N ILE A 83 2.65 -0.06 -1.31
CA ILE A 83 1.49 0.58 -0.68
C ILE A 83 0.57 1.16 -1.76
N LEU A 84 1.11 1.97 -2.68
CA LEU A 84 0.31 2.60 -3.74
C LEU A 84 -0.38 1.54 -4.63
N ARG A 85 0.31 0.45 -5.00
CA ARG A 85 -0.32 -0.64 -5.76
C ARG A 85 -1.44 -1.33 -5.00
N SER A 86 -1.27 -1.59 -3.72
CA SER A 86 -2.35 -2.12 -2.88
C SER A 86 -3.55 -1.18 -2.86
N GLN A 87 -3.31 0.13 -2.90
CA GLN A 87 -4.38 1.12 -2.99
C GLN A 87 -5.03 1.20 -4.38
N ILE A 88 -4.33 0.87 -5.48
CA ILE A 88 -4.95 0.76 -6.82
C ILE A 88 -6.02 -0.32 -6.82
N GLU A 89 -5.70 -1.51 -6.31
CA GLU A 89 -6.67 -2.60 -6.25
C GLU A 89 -7.87 -2.23 -5.36
N ARG A 90 -7.59 -1.56 -4.23
CA ARG A 90 -8.65 -1.08 -3.34
C ARG A 90 -9.54 -0.05 -4.02
N LYS A 91 -8.96 0.88 -4.77
CA LYS A 91 -9.68 1.90 -5.56
C LYS A 91 -10.65 1.26 -6.53
N GLU A 92 -10.19 0.29 -7.32
CA GLU A 92 -11.01 -0.38 -8.34
C GLU A 92 -12.24 -1.07 -7.73
N ILE A 93 -12.05 -1.77 -6.61
CA ILE A 93 -13.14 -2.44 -5.89
C ILE A 93 -14.08 -1.42 -5.24
N TYR A 94 -13.53 -0.37 -4.65
CA TYR A 94 -14.31 0.71 -4.05
C TYR A 94 -15.22 1.37 -5.09
N GLU A 95 -14.66 1.79 -6.23
CA GLU A 95 -15.40 2.41 -7.33
C GLU A 95 -16.45 1.46 -7.90
N PHE A 96 -16.13 0.17 -8.05
CA PHE A 96 -17.10 -0.85 -8.44
C PHE A 96 -18.29 -0.91 -7.48
N MET A 97 -18.04 -0.96 -6.16
CA MET A 97 -19.09 -1.04 -5.15
C MET A 97 -19.95 0.21 -5.06
N VAL A 98 -19.33 1.39 -5.17
CA VAL A 98 -20.06 2.67 -5.17
C VAL A 98 -20.95 2.80 -6.40
N ASN A 99 -20.51 2.29 -7.55
CA ASN A 99 -21.31 2.27 -8.78
C ASN A 99 -22.40 1.18 -8.79
N HIS A 100 -22.28 0.15 -7.94
CA HIS A 100 -23.26 -0.93 -7.78
C HIS A 100 -23.67 -1.06 -6.30
N PRO A 101 -24.49 -0.15 -5.75
CA PRO A 101 -24.71 -0.05 -4.30
C PRO A 101 -25.25 -1.32 -3.64
N CYS A 102 -25.95 -2.19 -4.38
CA CYS A 102 -26.41 -3.50 -3.89
C CYS A 102 -25.26 -4.39 -3.39
N THR A 103 -24.07 -4.27 -3.99
CA THR A 103 -22.86 -5.03 -3.63
C THR A 103 -22.34 -4.73 -2.22
N ILE A 104 -22.72 -3.58 -1.64
CA ILE A 104 -22.35 -3.19 -0.27
C ILE A 104 -22.95 -4.16 0.76
N PHE A 105 -24.10 -4.77 0.45
CA PHE A 105 -24.84 -5.67 1.34
C PHE A 105 -24.70 -7.15 0.97
N TRP A 106 -24.04 -7.47 -0.14
CA TRP A 106 -23.75 -8.85 -0.51
C TRP A 106 -22.80 -9.51 0.49
N ASN A 107 -22.90 -10.84 0.57
CA ASN A 107 -21.96 -11.66 1.32
C ASN A 107 -20.54 -11.42 0.76
N GLU A 108 -19.58 -11.17 1.66
CA GLU A 108 -18.20 -10.86 1.29
C GLU A 108 -17.52 -12.02 0.57
N ASN A 109 -17.87 -13.27 0.85
CA ASN A 109 -17.30 -14.44 0.20
C ASN A 109 -17.77 -14.54 -1.26
N TYR A 110 -19.07 -14.33 -1.49
CA TYR A 110 -19.62 -14.32 -2.85
C TYR A 110 -18.95 -13.26 -3.73
N LEU A 111 -18.81 -12.05 -3.19
CA LEU A 111 -18.18 -10.95 -3.94
C LEU A 111 -16.66 -11.13 -4.06
N ALA A 112 -16.02 -11.75 -3.08
CA ALA A 112 -14.60 -12.12 -3.14
C ALA A 112 -14.33 -13.13 -4.25
N ASP A 113 -15.18 -14.15 -4.42
CA ASP A 113 -15.09 -15.11 -5.51
C ASP A 113 -15.31 -14.43 -6.87
N HIS A 114 -16.33 -13.57 -6.98
CA HIS A 114 -16.62 -12.82 -8.20
C HIS A 114 -15.46 -11.89 -8.61
N LEU A 115 -14.83 -11.21 -7.65
CA LEU A 115 -13.73 -10.27 -7.91
C LEU A 115 -12.35 -10.93 -7.86
N GLN A 116 -12.27 -12.24 -7.56
CA GLN A 116 -11.02 -12.99 -7.36
C GLN A 116 -10.08 -12.34 -6.33
N LYS A 117 -10.64 -11.97 -5.18
CA LYS A 117 -9.93 -11.31 -4.06
C LYS A 117 -10.17 -12.06 -2.75
N SER A 118 -9.45 -11.67 -1.70
CA SER A 118 -9.68 -12.26 -0.38
C SER A 118 -10.96 -11.70 0.27
N PRO A 119 -11.77 -12.53 0.96
CA PRO A 119 -12.98 -12.06 1.65
C PRO A 119 -12.71 -10.94 2.66
N LEU A 120 -11.59 -11.03 3.39
CA LEU A 120 -11.19 -9.99 4.35
C LEU A 120 -10.90 -8.65 3.67
N PHE A 121 -10.34 -8.66 2.46
CA PHE A 121 -10.07 -7.42 1.72
C PHE A 121 -11.38 -6.76 1.26
N ILE A 122 -12.30 -7.55 0.72
CA ILE A 122 -13.65 -7.10 0.35
C ILE A 122 -14.40 -6.53 1.55
N LEU A 123 -14.41 -7.26 2.67
CA LEU A 123 -15.09 -6.86 3.89
C LEU A 123 -14.55 -5.53 4.43
N ASN A 124 -13.26 -5.28 4.31
CA ASN A 124 -12.63 -4.02 4.71
C ASN A 124 -13.21 -2.83 3.93
N ILE A 125 -13.34 -2.98 2.61
CA ILE A 125 -13.87 -1.94 1.71
C ILE A 125 -15.37 -1.74 1.95
N GLN A 126 -16.15 -2.81 2.08
CA GLN A 126 -17.56 -2.71 2.45
C GLN A 126 -17.76 -1.97 3.77
N ARG A 127 -16.92 -2.22 4.79
CA ARG A 127 -16.96 -1.50 6.08
C ARG A 127 -16.68 -0.01 5.92
N GLN A 128 -15.70 0.36 5.07
CA GLN A 128 -15.40 1.76 4.76
C GLN A 128 -16.62 2.45 4.14
N ILE A 129 -17.21 1.86 3.10
CA ILE A 129 -18.38 2.42 2.41
C ILE A 129 -19.60 2.48 3.34
N ARG A 130 -19.87 1.43 4.13
CA ARG A 130 -20.97 1.44 5.12
C ARG A 130 -20.81 2.54 6.16
N LYS A 131 -19.58 2.85 6.58
CA LYS A 131 -19.31 3.96 7.52
C LYS A 131 -19.66 5.32 6.89
N GLN A 132 -19.35 5.51 5.62
CA GLN A 132 -19.75 6.70 4.87
C GLN A 132 -21.27 6.76 4.66
N PHE A 133 -21.90 5.64 4.29
CA PHE A 133 -23.36 5.54 4.16
C PHE A 133 -24.09 5.94 5.46
N LYS A 134 -23.58 5.51 6.63
CA LYS A 134 -24.10 5.93 7.94
C LYS A 134 -23.99 7.43 8.21
N LYS A 135 -23.07 8.14 7.55
CA LYS A 135 -22.92 9.61 7.63
C LYS A 135 -23.83 10.35 6.63
N GLY A 136 -24.56 9.64 5.78
CA GLY A 136 -25.47 10.22 4.79
C GLY A 136 -24.79 10.68 3.49
N TYR A 137 -23.48 10.47 3.33
CA TYR A 137 -22.74 10.84 2.14
C TYR A 137 -21.71 9.76 1.79
N ILE A 138 -21.72 9.30 0.54
CA ILE A 138 -20.68 8.43 -0.03
C ILE A 138 -19.83 9.28 -0.98
N GLU A 139 -18.54 9.35 -0.69
CA GLU A 139 -17.57 9.95 -1.59
C GLU A 139 -17.34 9.00 -2.77
N LYS A 140 -17.57 9.49 -3.99
CA LYS A 140 -17.40 8.67 -5.20
C LYS A 140 -15.94 8.62 -5.64
N ASP A 141 -15.19 9.69 -5.39
CA ASP A 141 -13.77 9.75 -5.70
C ASP A 141 -12.96 9.07 -4.59
N TYR A 142 -12.47 7.86 -4.85
CA TYR A 142 -11.67 7.11 -3.87
C TYR A 142 -10.45 7.89 -3.37
N LEU A 143 -9.90 8.81 -4.17
CA LEU A 143 -8.76 9.62 -3.73
C LEU A 143 -9.14 10.60 -2.60
N LYS A 144 -10.44 10.88 -2.41
CA LYS A 144 -11.00 11.78 -1.40
C LYS A 144 -11.80 11.05 -0.30
N ALA A 145 -11.95 9.73 -0.42
CA ALA A 145 -12.87 8.88 0.35
C ALA A 145 -12.38 8.47 1.76
#